data_AF-A0AAD4J1S0-F1
#
_entry.id   AF-A0AAD4J1S0-F1
#
_cell.length_a   1.000
_cell.length_b   1.000
_cell.length_c   1.000
_cell.angle_alpha   90.00
_cell.angle_beta   90.00
_cell.angle_gamma   90.00
#
_symmetry.space_group_name_H-M   'P 1'
#
loop_
_entity.id
_entity.type
_entity.pdbx_description
1 polymer ?
#
loop_
_entity_poly.entity_id
_entity_poly.type
_entity_poly.pdbx_seq_one_letter_code
_entity_poly.pdbx_strand_id
1 'polypeptide(L)'
;MDFFLKAKKIRLMSHRDRFVVADDDRMTISQGGDRSSRNAIWAVEFVEGRDAIRLKSCYGTYLTASAMPFIPGVTGKKVVQTWPCQCDAATEWEPSRDGMQVRLRSIYGQFLRPNGGLPPWRNAVAHDVPYRSKSREKMLWGVEVVEKCSDQRGAAAPPRLGRSRSFSSSMDIKKQNERIAKLVLLDDRDEGFYSAKCRWYPKACLPF
;
A
#
# COMPACT_ATOMS: atom_id res chain seq x y z
N MET A 1 -15.67 -1.88 -1.43
CA MET A 1 -14.46 -1.15 -1.90
C MET A 1 -14.64 0.30 -2.34
N ASP A 2 -15.86 0.79 -2.63
CA ASP A 2 -16.06 2.10 -3.31
C ASP A 2 -15.46 3.33 -2.60
N PHE A 3 -15.27 3.23 -1.28
CA PHE A 3 -14.72 4.31 -0.47
C PHE A 3 -13.31 4.73 -0.91
N PHE A 4 -12.50 3.78 -1.39
CA PHE A 4 -11.12 4.04 -1.80
C PHE A 4 -10.97 4.40 -3.29
N LEU A 5 -12.00 4.22 -4.12
CA LEU A 5 -11.89 4.39 -5.58
C LEU A 5 -11.43 5.79 -6.01
N LYS A 6 -11.75 6.81 -5.20
CA LYS A 6 -11.37 8.20 -5.46
C LYS A 6 -10.08 8.63 -4.76
N ALA A 7 -9.46 7.75 -3.99
CA ALA A 7 -8.29 8.05 -3.18
C ALA A 7 -7.05 7.35 -3.75
N LYS A 8 -6.03 8.12 -4.09
CA LYS A 8 -4.72 7.62 -4.52
C LYS A 8 -3.76 7.46 -3.34
N LYS A 9 -3.78 8.43 -2.42
CA LYS A 9 -3.02 8.37 -1.17
C LYS A 9 -3.90 8.75 0.01
N ILE A 10 -3.70 8.04 1.11
CA ILE A 10 -4.50 8.18 2.33
C ILE A 10 -3.60 8.28 3.56
N ARG A 11 -4.17 8.75 4.67
CA ARG A 11 -3.70 8.46 6.03
C ARG A 11 -4.78 7.69 6.77
N LEU A 12 -4.36 6.71 7.56
CA LEU A 12 -5.23 5.96 8.45
C LEU A 12 -5.13 6.55 9.85
N MET A 13 -6.26 7.02 10.38
CA MET A 13 -6.37 7.68 11.67
C MET A 13 -7.12 6.78 12.65
N SER A 14 -6.54 6.54 13.81
CA SER A 14 -7.19 5.82 14.92
C SER A 14 -8.17 6.72 15.66
N HIS A 15 -9.03 6.14 16.50
CA HIS A 15 -9.93 6.87 17.41
C HIS A 15 -9.26 7.86 18.39
N ARG A 16 -7.92 7.86 18.50
CA ARG A 16 -7.15 8.78 19.37
C ARG A 16 -6.40 9.83 18.57
N ASP A 17 -6.84 10.10 17.34
CA ASP A 17 -6.22 11.05 16.41
C ASP A 17 -4.74 10.75 16.15
N ARG A 18 -4.37 9.46 16.19
CA ARG A 18 -3.02 8.98 15.82
C ARG A 18 -3.06 8.28 14.48
N PHE A 19 -2.03 8.50 13.68
CA PHE A 19 -1.89 7.95 12.35
C PHE A 19 -1.06 6.66 12.36
N VAL A 20 -1.34 5.76 11.42
CA VAL A 20 -0.46 4.62 11.12
C VAL A 20 0.78 5.13 10.39
N VAL A 21 1.95 4.91 10.98
CA VAL A 21 3.24 5.42 10.52
C VAL A 21 4.16 4.26 10.18
N ALA A 22 4.78 4.33 9.00
CA ALA A 22 5.89 3.48 8.61
C ALA A 22 7.19 3.95 9.28
N ASP A 23 7.82 3.11 10.10
CA ASP A 23 9.07 3.50 10.75
C ASP A 23 10.25 3.45 9.77
N ASP A 24 11.32 4.17 10.09
CA ASP A 24 12.48 4.34 9.21
C ASP A 24 13.32 3.07 9.06
N ASP A 25 13.12 2.09 9.95
CA ASP A 25 13.73 0.76 9.89
C ASP A 25 13.17 -0.09 8.75
N ARG A 26 12.08 0.35 8.09
CA ARG A 26 11.40 -0.32 6.98
C ARG A 26 10.87 -1.71 7.34
N MET A 27 10.74 -2.01 8.63
CA MET A 27 10.28 -3.28 9.17
C MET A 27 9.10 -3.09 10.12
N THR A 28 9.07 -1.99 10.85
CA THR A 28 8.10 -1.75 11.92
C THR A 28 7.09 -0.66 11.59
N ILE A 29 5.95 -0.76 12.26
CA ILE A 29 4.82 0.14 12.06
C ILE A 29 4.37 0.60 13.42
N SER A 30 4.28 1.91 13.56
CA SER A 30 3.94 2.58 14.79
C SER A 30 2.78 3.55 14.60
N GLN A 31 2.32 4.11 15.70
CA GLN A 31 1.32 5.16 15.74
C GLN A 31 2.00 6.48 16.08
N GLY A 32 1.81 7.48 15.22
CA GLY A 32 2.35 8.82 15.39
C GLY A 32 1.25 9.88 15.48
N GLY A 33 1.54 11.00 16.16
CA GLY A 33 0.66 12.18 16.19
C GLY A 33 0.94 13.17 15.06
N ASP A 34 2.05 13.02 14.35
CA ASP A 34 2.44 13.96 13.30
C ASP A 34 1.66 13.71 12.01
N ARG A 35 0.68 14.58 11.76
CA ARG A 35 -0.13 14.58 10.54
C ARG A 35 0.67 14.97 9.30
N SER A 36 1.73 15.75 9.46
CA SER A 36 2.56 16.24 8.34
C SER A 36 3.57 15.19 7.86
N SER A 37 3.82 14.16 8.68
CA SER A 37 4.78 13.12 8.37
C SER A 37 4.45 12.39 7.06
N ARG A 38 5.44 12.33 6.17
CA ARG A 38 5.37 11.55 4.93
C ARG A 38 5.22 10.06 5.23
N ASN A 39 5.72 9.59 6.36
CA ASN A 39 5.66 8.21 6.79
C ASN A 39 4.24 7.77 7.19
N ALA A 40 3.34 8.72 7.45
CA ALA A 40 1.93 8.47 7.70
C ALA A 40 1.10 8.31 6.40
N ILE A 41 1.70 8.56 5.23
CA ILE A 41 1.03 8.54 3.94
C ILE A 41 1.17 7.16 3.31
N TRP A 42 0.03 6.57 2.96
CA TRP A 42 -0.07 5.26 2.32
C TRP A 42 -0.68 5.41 0.93
N ALA A 43 -0.01 4.91 -0.09
CA ALA A 43 -0.58 4.79 -1.43
C ALA A 43 -1.51 3.57 -1.47
N VAL A 44 -2.68 3.74 -2.07
CA VAL A 44 -3.68 2.68 -2.19
C VAL A 44 -3.50 2.00 -3.54
N GLU A 45 -3.25 0.70 -3.52
CA GLU A 45 -3.17 -0.15 -4.70
C GLU A 45 -4.31 -1.16 -4.65
N PHE A 46 -5.08 -1.28 -5.74
CA PHE A 46 -6.19 -2.23 -5.84
C PHE A 46 -5.67 -3.59 -6.29
N VAL A 47 -6.17 -4.66 -5.68
CA VAL A 47 -5.87 -6.03 -6.11
C VAL A 47 -6.84 -6.44 -7.21
N GLU A 48 -6.32 -6.81 -8.39
CA GLU A 48 -7.16 -7.25 -9.49
C GLU A 48 -7.93 -8.53 -9.13
N GLY A 49 -9.23 -8.54 -9.43
CA GLY A 49 -10.09 -9.71 -9.20
C GLY A 49 -10.47 -9.98 -7.74
N ARG A 50 -10.12 -9.09 -6.79
CA ARG A 50 -10.49 -9.21 -5.37
C ARG A 50 -11.02 -7.90 -4.80
N ASP A 51 -11.92 -7.97 -3.83
CA ASP A 51 -12.40 -6.80 -3.06
C ASP A 51 -11.37 -6.41 -1.97
N ALA A 52 -10.08 -6.36 -2.34
CA ALA A 52 -8.97 -6.07 -1.43
C ALA A 52 -8.03 -4.98 -1.96
N ILE A 53 -7.40 -4.25 -1.03
CA ILE A 53 -6.38 -3.23 -1.29
C ILE A 53 -5.03 -3.62 -0.67
N ARG A 54 -3.96 -3.09 -1.25
CA ARG A 54 -2.63 -3.03 -0.65
C ARG A 54 -2.30 -1.60 -0.30
N LEU A 55 -1.64 -1.42 0.84
CA LEU A 55 -1.26 -0.11 1.34
C LEU A 55 0.26 0.01 1.32
N LYS A 56 0.77 0.86 0.43
CA LYS A 56 2.19 1.05 0.20
C LYS A 56 2.71 2.26 0.94
N SER A 57 3.75 2.07 1.73
CA SER A 57 4.43 3.12 2.48
C SER A 57 5.27 4.02 1.56
N CYS A 58 5.76 5.13 2.12
CA CYS A 58 6.73 6.00 1.47
C CYS A 58 8.07 5.34 1.13
N TYR A 59 8.35 4.17 1.70
CA TYR A 59 9.57 3.37 1.49
C TYR A 59 9.40 2.29 0.42
N GLY A 60 8.21 2.16 -0.18
CA GLY A 60 7.90 1.11 -1.15
C GLY A 60 7.61 -0.26 -0.52
N THR A 61 7.53 -0.33 0.81
CA THR A 61 7.07 -1.51 1.55
C THR A 61 5.56 -1.49 1.73
N TYR A 62 4.94 -2.63 2.02
CA TYR A 62 3.51 -2.75 2.25
C TYR A 62 3.17 -2.93 3.73
N LEU A 63 1.96 -2.49 4.08
CA LEU A 63 1.31 -2.84 5.34
C LEU A 63 0.95 -4.33 5.32
N THR A 64 1.62 -5.14 6.15
CA THR A 64 1.52 -6.61 6.07
C THR A 64 1.05 -7.21 7.38
N ALA A 65 0.03 -8.06 7.31
CA ALA A 65 -0.45 -8.84 8.43
C ALA A 65 0.52 -10.01 8.69
N SER A 66 1.23 -9.99 9.83
CA SER A 66 2.14 -11.08 10.19
C SER A 66 1.40 -12.21 10.92
N ALA A 67 1.89 -13.44 10.79
CA ALA A 67 1.50 -14.55 11.65
C ALA A 67 2.10 -14.44 13.07
N MET A 68 3.09 -13.56 13.29
CA MET A 68 3.82 -13.45 14.54
C MET A 68 2.95 -12.84 15.65
N PRO A 69 2.85 -13.51 16.82
CA PRO A 69 2.16 -12.95 17.99
C PRO A 69 2.92 -11.74 18.52
N PHE A 70 2.18 -10.79 19.08
CA PHE A 70 2.76 -9.53 19.53
C PHE A 70 3.35 -9.60 20.96
N ILE A 71 2.65 -10.27 21.89
CA ILE A 71 3.11 -10.57 23.25
C ILE A 71 2.62 -12.00 23.60
N PRO A 72 3.44 -12.87 24.18
CA PRO A 72 2.99 -14.17 24.66
C PRO A 72 1.82 -14.02 25.65
N GLY A 73 0.70 -14.70 25.41
CA GLY A 73 -0.48 -14.65 26.28
C GLY A 73 -1.43 -13.46 26.07
N VAL A 74 -1.12 -12.53 25.15
CA VAL A 74 -2.02 -11.43 24.76
C VAL A 74 -2.56 -11.68 23.36
N THR A 75 -3.82 -11.31 23.11
CA THR A 75 -4.43 -11.43 21.79
C THR A 75 -3.92 -10.36 20.83
N GLY A 76 -3.73 -10.77 19.57
CA GLY A 76 -3.29 -9.90 18.48
C GLY A 76 -1.92 -10.26 17.92
N LYS A 77 -1.83 -10.21 16.61
CA LYS A 77 -0.63 -10.48 15.84
C LYS A 77 -0.05 -9.18 15.30
N LYS A 78 1.27 -9.17 15.08
CA LYS A 78 1.99 -7.97 14.63
C LYS A 78 1.58 -7.59 13.20
N VAL A 79 1.52 -6.29 12.96
CA VAL A 79 1.50 -5.72 11.60
C VAL A 79 2.88 -5.11 11.34
N VAL A 80 3.45 -5.43 10.18
CA VAL A 80 4.85 -5.13 9.84
C VAL A 80 4.93 -4.51 8.46
N GLN A 81 6.08 -3.89 8.16
CA GLN A 81 6.43 -3.53 6.81
C GLN A 81 7.14 -4.69 6.14
N THR A 82 6.73 -5.03 4.93
CA THR A 82 7.49 -5.98 4.10
C THR A 82 7.68 -5.43 2.71
N TRP A 83 8.79 -5.79 2.08
CA TRP A 83 8.98 -5.57 0.66
C TRP A 83 7.93 -6.32 -0.17
N PRO A 84 7.64 -5.86 -1.40
CA PRO A 84 6.89 -6.65 -2.36
C PRO A 84 7.52 -8.04 -2.45
N CYS A 85 6.76 -9.09 -2.16
CA CYS A 85 7.20 -10.47 -2.25
C CYS A 85 6.12 -11.29 -2.94
N GLN A 86 6.48 -12.43 -3.53
CA GLN A 86 5.53 -13.29 -4.25
C GLN A 86 4.38 -13.83 -3.37
N CYS A 87 4.47 -13.73 -2.05
CA CYS A 87 3.37 -13.99 -1.11
C CYS A 87 2.56 -12.72 -0.85
N ASP A 88 1.84 -12.32 -1.87
CA ASP A 88 1.03 -11.11 -1.91
C ASP A 88 -0.10 -11.08 -0.87
N ALA A 89 -0.67 -12.24 -0.53
CA ALA A 89 -1.90 -12.31 0.24
C ALA A 89 -1.82 -11.63 1.62
N ALA A 90 -0.69 -11.72 2.34
CA ALA A 90 -0.56 -11.09 3.66
C ALA A 90 -0.54 -9.55 3.62
N THR A 91 -0.32 -8.97 2.43
CA THR A 91 -0.36 -7.52 2.18
C THR A 91 -1.75 -7.02 1.79
N GLU A 92 -2.69 -7.95 1.56
CA GLU A 92 -4.04 -7.66 1.11
C GLU A 92 -4.96 -7.41 2.31
N TRP A 93 -5.71 -6.32 2.22
CA TRP A 93 -6.67 -5.89 3.21
C TRP A 93 -8.02 -5.69 2.56
N GLU A 94 -9.05 -6.36 3.07
CA GLU A 94 -10.44 -6.16 2.64
C GLU A 94 -11.04 -5.00 3.44
N PRO A 95 -11.36 -3.86 2.81
CA PRO A 95 -11.97 -2.74 3.50
C PRO A 95 -13.48 -2.92 3.61
N SER A 96 -13.98 -2.82 4.83
CA SER A 96 -15.41 -2.76 5.13
C SER A 96 -15.77 -1.38 5.68
N ARG A 97 -16.77 -0.73 5.08
CA ARG A 97 -17.21 0.61 5.49
C ARG A 97 -18.14 0.51 6.70
N ASP A 98 -17.91 1.36 7.68
CA ASP A 98 -18.73 1.50 8.87
C ASP A 98 -18.98 2.98 9.15
N GLY A 99 -20.08 3.51 8.61
CA GLY A 99 -20.37 4.93 8.59
C GLY A 99 -19.33 5.76 7.83
N MET A 100 -18.62 6.64 8.55
CA MET A 100 -17.53 7.48 8.04
C MET A 100 -16.13 6.86 8.24
N GLN A 101 -16.05 5.72 8.92
CA GLN A 101 -14.82 5.00 9.21
C GLN A 101 -14.77 3.69 8.42
N VAL A 102 -13.60 3.06 8.42
CA VAL A 102 -13.37 1.79 7.74
C VAL A 102 -12.74 0.79 8.70
N ARG A 103 -13.02 -0.49 8.49
CA ARG A 103 -12.29 -1.61 9.07
C ARG A 103 -11.52 -2.30 7.97
N LEU A 104 -10.26 -2.61 8.23
CA LEU A 104 -9.40 -3.34 7.31
C LEU A 104 -9.23 -4.76 7.83
N ARG A 105 -9.76 -5.73 7.08
CA ARG A 105 -9.68 -7.16 7.41
C ARG A 105 -8.50 -7.79 6.69
N SER A 106 -7.65 -8.51 7.42
CA SER A 106 -6.57 -9.31 6.85
C SER A 106 -7.09 -10.63 6.30
N ILE A 107 -6.27 -11.30 5.49
CA ILE A 107 -6.54 -12.67 5.00
C ILE A 107 -6.81 -13.70 6.11
N TYR A 108 -6.35 -13.43 7.34
CA TYR A 108 -6.58 -14.30 8.49
C TYR A 108 -7.96 -14.09 9.13
N GLY A 109 -8.79 -13.21 8.58
CA GLY A 109 -10.09 -12.85 9.16
C GLY A 109 -10.00 -11.92 10.37
N GLN A 110 -8.83 -11.33 10.62
CA GLN A 110 -8.57 -10.44 11.74
C GLN A 110 -8.61 -8.98 11.26
N PHE A 111 -8.91 -8.03 12.15
CA PHE A 111 -9.01 -6.62 11.78
C PHE A 111 -7.83 -5.82 12.28
N LEU A 112 -7.39 -4.85 11.48
CA LEU A 112 -6.38 -3.88 11.86
C LEU A 112 -6.84 -3.11 13.10
N ARG A 113 -6.00 -3.05 14.13
CA ARG A 113 -6.25 -2.32 15.37
C ARG A 113 -5.00 -1.61 15.88
N PRO A 114 -5.14 -0.42 16.49
CA PRO A 114 -4.10 0.11 17.36
C PRO A 114 -3.94 -0.83 18.55
N ASN A 115 -2.71 -1.18 18.92
CA ASN A 115 -2.51 -2.13 20.02
C ASN A 115 -3.00 -1.51 21.35
N GLY A 116 -2.48 -0.32 21.67
CA GLY A 116 -2.64 0.28 22.99
C GLY A 116 -1.98 -0.55 24.08
N GLY A 117 -1.90 -0.03 25.31
CA GLY A 117 -1.30 -0.74 26.45
C GLY A 117 0.03 -0.15 26.90
N LEU A 118 0.82 -0.95 27.61
CA LEU A 118 2.06 -0.52 28.26
C LEU A 118 3.20 -0.29 27.23
N PRO A 119 4.12 0.64 27.48
CA PRO A 119 5.40 0.68 26.78
C PRO A 119 6.12 -0.68 26.89
N PRO A 120 6.85 -1.14 25.86
CA PRO A 120 7.23 -0.48 24.60
C PRO A 120 6.15 -0.52 23.50
N TRP A 121 5.06 -1.24 23.74
CA TRP A 121 4.09 -1.67 22.73
C TRP A 121 2.93 -0.72 22.47
N ARG A 122 2.80 0.31 23.30
CA ARG A 122 1.70 1.28 23.29
C ARG A 122 1.38 1.85 21.91
N ASN A 123 2.41 2.06 21.09
CA ASN A 123 2.31 2.70 19.78
C ASN A 123 2.26 1.70 18.64
N ALA A 124 2.37 0.40 18.90
CA ALA A 124 2.36 -0.58 17.83
C ALA A 124 0.97 -0.76 17.22
N VAL A 125 0.96 -1.28 15.98
CA VAL A 125 -0.24 -1.67 15.26
C VAL A 125 -0.31 -3.19 15.18
N ALA A 126 -1.49 -3.75 15.42
CA ALA A 126 -1.73 -5.18 15.46
C ALA A 126 -2.96 -5.53 14.61
N HIS A 127 -3.18 -6.81 14.34
CA HIS A 127 -4.45 -7.32 13.83
C HIS A 127 -5.00 -8.40 14.76
N ASP A 128 -6.30 -8.34 15.05
CA ASP A 128 -6.94 -9.17 16.08
C ASP A 128 -8.41 -9.46 15.78
N VAL A 129 -8.98 -10.46 16.45
CA VAL A 129 -10.40 -10.81 16.37
C VAL A 129 -11.18 -10.03 17.44
N PRO A 130 -12.30 -9.37 17.11
CA PRO A 130 -13.09 -8.64 18.10
C PRO A 130 -13.79 -9.60 19.07
N TYR A 131 -13.21 -9.82 20.25
CA TYR A 131 -13.82 -10.65 21.29
C TYR A 131 -14.89 -9.90 22.11
N ARG A 132 -14.84 -8.56 22.17
CA ARG A 132 -15.75 -7.72 22.99
C ARG A 132 -16.22 -6.48 22.23
N SER A 133 -17.41 -5.95 22.51
CA SER A 133 -17.93 -4.74 21.83
C SER A 133 -16.98 -3.53 21.92
N LYS A 134 -16.34 -3.28 23.08
CA LYS A 134 -15.33 -2.20 23.25
C LYS A 134 -14.07 -2.37 22.39
N SER A 135 -13.81 -3.57 21.89
CA SER A 135 -12.70 -3.83 20.96
C SER A 135 -13.06 -3.53 19.51
N ARG A 136 -14.36 -3.54 19.16
CA ARG A 136 -14.85 -3.25 17.81
C ARG A 136 -14.63 -1.79 17.42
N GLU A 137 -14.90 -0.87 18.33
CA GLU A 137 -14.66 0.57 18.11
C GLU A 137 -13.17 0.87 17.88
N LYS A 138 -12.28 0.14 18.55
CA LYS A 138 -10.83 0.28 18.35
C LYS A 138 -10.37 -0.19 16.96
N MET A 139 -11.18 -0.97 16.22
CA MET A 139 -10.84 -1.47 14.89
C MET A 139 -11.28 -0.52 13.77
N LEU A 140 -11.96 0.57 14.13
CA LEU A 140 -12.40 1.60 13.20
C LEU A 140 -11.27 2.59 12.94
N TRP A 141 -11.03 2.85 11.67
CA TRP A 141 -10.03 3.80 11.20
C TRP A 141 -10.72 4.92 10.41
N GLY A 142 -10.46 6.16 10.78
CA GLY A 142 -10.74 7.30 9.93
C GLY A 142 -9.80 7.30 8.73
N VAL A 143 -10.30 7.63 7.55
CA VAL A 143 -9.48 7.74 6.34
C VAL A 143 -9.41 9.19 5.92
N GLU A 144 -8.21 9.75 5.94
CA GLU A 144 -7.94 11.08 5.43
C GLU A 144 -7.35 10.97 4.01
N VAL A 145 -8.03 11.51 3.01
CA VAL A 145 -7.53 11.49 1.63
C VAL A 145 -6.51 12.60 1.43
N VAL A 146 -5.26 12.23 1.14
CA VAL A 146 -4.15 13.16 0.88
C VAL A 146 -4.09 13.53 -0.60
N GLU A 147 -4.28 12.54 -1.47
CA GLU A 147 -4.27 12.72 -2.92
C GLU A 147 -5.46 11.97 -3.50
N LYS A 148 -6.31 12.67 -4.27
CA LYS A 148 -7.43 12.07 -4.99
C LYS A 148 -6.95 11.54 -6.35
N CYS A 149 -7.58 10.48 -6.83
CA CYS A 149 -7.40 10.08 -8.23
C CYS A 149 -7.96 11.21 -9.10
N SER A 150 -7.14 11.79 -9.97
CA SER A 150 -7.64 12.73 -10.98
C SER A 150 -8.55 11.95 -11.91
N ASP A 151 -9.85 12.24 -11.90
CA ASP A 151 -10.78 11.71 -12.89
C ASP A 151 -10.18 11.98 -14.28
N GLN A 152 -9.71 10.94 -14.98
CA GLN A 152 -9.38 11.04 -16.40
C GLN A 152 -10.66 11.10 -17.25
N ARG A 153 -11.57 12.02 -16.92
CA ARG A 153 -12.76 12.36 -17.72
C ARG A 153 -12.97 13.87 -17.88
N GLY A 154 -11.91 14.66 -17.80
CA GLY A 154 -12.05 16.12 -17.87
C GLY A 154 -10.80 16.88 -18.28
N ALA A 155 -10.07 16.45 -19.31
CA ALA A 155 -9.07 17.30 -19.97
C ALA A 155 -8.69 16.78 -21.37
N ALA A 156 -9.68 16.59 -22.24
CA ALA A 156 -9.45 16.65 -23.68
C ALA A 156 -10.41 17.69 -24.25
N ALA A 157 -10.12 18.97 -23.99
CA ALA A 157 -10.65 20.00 -24.86
C ALA A 157 -10.03 19.73 -26.25
N PRO A 158 -10.83 19.56 -27.32
CA PRO A 158 -10.25 19.41 -28.64
C PRO A 158 -9.42 20.67 -28.94
N PRO A 159 -8.23 20.54 -29.55
CA PRO A 159 -7.49 21.72 -29.99
C PRO A 159 -8.41 22.50 -30.91
N ARG A 160 -8.71 23.75 -30.54
CA ARG A 160 -9.48 24.67 -31.37
C ARG A 160 -8.74 24.75 -32.70
N LEU A 161 -9.41 24.37 -33.79
CA LEU A 161 -8.89 24.46 -35.15
C LEU A 161 -8.53 25.91 -35.46
N GLY A 162 -7.25 26.23 -35.29
CA GLY A 162 -6.62 27.43 -35.78
C GLY A 162 -6.47 27.35 -37.29
N ARG A 163 -7.29 28.14 -37.96
CA ARG A 163 -7.28 28.51 -39.39
C ARG A 163 -5.89 28.45 -40.06
N SER A 164 -5.85 27.78 -41.21
CA SER A 164 -4.70 27.54 -42.09
C SER A 164 -3.74 28.71 -42.32
N ARG A 165 -2.44 28.41 -42.33
CA ARG A 165 -1.49 28.92 -43.33
C ARG A 165 -0.60 27.77 -43.78
N SER A 166 -0.69 27.47 -45.07
CA SER A 166 0.13 26.51 -45.80
C SER A 166 1.59 26.96 -45.85
N PHE A 167 2.51 26.04 -45.57
CA PHE A 167 3.85 26.05 -46.17
C PHE A 167 4.27 24.60 -46.44
N SER A 168 4.52 24.32 -47.71
CA SER A 168 5.06 23.08 -48.25
C SER A 168 6.58 23.10 -48.13
N SER A 169 7.20 22.03 -47.63
CA SER A 169 8.13 21.22 -48.44
C SER A 169 8.68 20.03 -47.64
N SER A 170 8.44 18.83 -48.19
CA SER A 170 9.32 17.66 -48.24
C SER A 170 10.64 17.69 -47.44
N MET A 171 10.80 16.81 -46.43
CA MET A 171 12.09 16.19 -46.07
C MET A 171 11.91 14.80 -45.41
N ASP A 172 12.35 13.78 -46.16
CA ASP A 172 12.99 12.51 -45.79
C ASP A 172 12.47 11.63 -44.64
N ILE A 173 11.59 10.69 -45.02
CA ILE A 173 11.20 9.47 -44.28
C ILE A 173 12.39 8.56 -43.92
N LYS A 174 13.55 8.69 -44.58
CA LYS A 174 14.72 7.82 -44.33
C LYS A 174 15.45 8.12 -43.01
N LYS A 175 15.41 9.35 -42.52
CA LYS A 175 16.17 9.77 -41.31
C LYS A 175 15.46 9.43 -39.98
N GLN A 176 14.14 9.21 -40.02
CA GLN A 176 13.35 8.80 -38.86
C GLN A 176 13.59 7.32 -38.51
N ASN A 177 13.82 6.46 -39.51
CA ASN A 177 13.97 5.02 -39.30
C ASN A 177 15.33 4.63 -38.69
N GLU A 178 16.39 5.40 -38.94
CA GLU A 178 17.70 5.20 -38.27
C GLU A 178 17.64 5.50 -36.77
N ARG A 179 16.79 6.43 -36.34
CA ARG A 179 16.62 6.75 -34.90
C ARG A 179 15.86 5.65 -34.16
N ILE A 180 14.89 5.00 -34.79
CA ILE A 180 14.15 3.87 -34.21
C ILE A 180 15.05 2.63 -34.12
N ALA A 181 15.82 2.34 -35.17
CA ALA A 181 16.78 1.22 -35.15
C ALA A 181 17.85 1.39 -34.05
N LYS A 182 18.25 2.64 -33.74
CA LYS A 182 19.21 2.93 -32.66
C LYS A 182 18.61 2.84 -31.25
N LEU A 183 17.30 2.99 -31.11
CA LEU A 183 16.60 2.85 -29.82
C LEU A 183 16.34 1.38 -29.48
N VAL A 184 16.10 0.54 -30.49
CA VAL A 184 15.82 -0.90 -30.31
C VAL A 184 17.10 -1.73 -30.02
N LEU A 185 18.29 -1.25 -30.40
CA LEU A 185 19.56 -1.95 -30.17
C LEU A 185 20.29 -1.54 -28.86
N LEU A 186 19.65 -0.73 -28.00
CA LEU A 186 20.21 -0.35 -26.69
C LEU A 186 19.48 -0.99 -25.50
N ASP A 187 18.55 -1.93 -25.75
CA ASP A 187 17.85 -2.70 -24.70
C ASP A 187 18.49 -4.08 -24.41
N ASP A 188 19.60 -4.43 -25.05
CA ASP A 188 20.36 -5.65 -24.77
C ASP A 188 21.67 -5.34 -24.03
N ARG A 189 21.59 -5.13 -22.70
CA ARG A 189 22.67 -5.43 -21.73
C ARG A 189 22.27 -5.02 -20.31
N ASP A 190 21.78 -5.98 -19.54
CA ASP A 190 22.26 -6.36 -18.20
C ASP A 190 21.16 -7.07 -17.38
N GLU A 191 20.78 -8.28 -17.81
CA GLU A 191 20.17 -9.29 -16.93
C GLU A 191 21.31 -10.20 -16.42
N GLY A 192 22.10 -9.64 -15.49
CA GLY A 192 23.17 -10.33 -14.80
C GLY A 192 23.11 -10.00 -13.31
N PHE A 193 22.84 -11.04 -12.51
CA PHE A 193 22.98 -11.08 -11.05
C PHE A 193 21.99 -10.27 -10.21
N TYR A 194 20.96 -10.94 -9.67
CA TYR A 194 20.78 -11.11 -8.21
C TYR A 194 19.89 -12.34 -7.96
N SER A 195 20.46 -13.53 -8.07
CA SER A 195 19.89 -14.75 -7.49
C SER A 195 20.10 -14.73 -5.98
N ALA A 196 19.25 -14.01 -5.24
CA ALA A 196 19.16 -14.13 -3.80
C ALA A 196 18.09 -15.18 -3.47
N LYS A 197 18.54 -16.44 -3.36
CA LYS A 197 17.77 -17.55 -2.78
C LYS A 197 17.18 -17.10 -1.44
N CYS A 198 15.87 -16.85 -1.41
CA CYS A 198 15.12 -16.82 -0.16
C CYS A 198 15.15 -18.24 0.42
N ARG A 199 16.13 -18.51 1.28
CA ARG A 199 16.18 -19.73 2.10
C ARG A 199 15.01 -19.66 3.08
N TRP A 200 13.94 -20.35 2.71
CA TRP A 200 12.95 -20.84 3.66
C TRP A 200 13.68 -21.75 4.66
N TYR A 201 13.67 -21.39 5.94
CA TYR A 201 14.09 -22.32 6.99
C TYR A 201 13.05 -23.45 7.07
N PRO A 202 13.50 -24.72 7.08
CA PRO A 202 12.60 -25.86 7.10
C PRO A 202 11.93 -26.04 8.46
N LYS A 203 10.68 -26.51 8.37
CA LYS A 203 9.89 -27.19 9.39
C LYS A 203 10.74 -27.82 10.49
N ALA A 204 10.66 -27.28 11.71
CA ALA A 204 10.99 -28.04 12.91
C ALA A 204 9.71 -28.75 13.38
N CYS A 205 9.60 -30.02 13.00
CA CYS A 205 8.82 -31.00 13.74
C CYS A 205 9.48 -31.20 15.11
N LEU A 206 8.70 -31.16 16.19
CA LEU A 206 9.06 -31.86 17.43
C LEU A 206 7.82 -32.57 18.01
N PRO A 207 8.03 -33.71 18.68
CA PRO A 207 7.04 -34.76 18.85
C PRO A 207 6.16 -34.56 20.10
N PHE A 208 5.13 -35.41 20.18
CA PHE A 208 4.34 -35.68 21.38
C PHE A 208 5.21 -36.15 22.56
#